data_AF-W6VFJ0-F1
#
_entry.id   AF-W6VFJ0-F1
#
_cell.length_a   1.000
_cell.length_b   1.000
_cell.length_c   1.000
_cell.angle_alpha   90.00
_cell.angle_beta   90.00
_cell.angle_gamma   90.00
#
_symmetry.space_group_name_H-M   'P 1'
#
loop_
_entity.id
_entity.type
_entity.pdbx_description
1 polymer ?
#
loop_
_entity_poly.entity_id
_entity_poly.type
_entity_poly.pdbx_seq_one_letter_code
_entity_poly.pdbx_strand_id
1 'polypeptide(L)'
;MRTIHVIETGEKPDPVNVVGETITILAGGDLSKPFEMHIQEGVQGGGPPAHFHPWDEAFYVIDGQVEVTVAGKATTVFPGGYVHIPGGTIHAYKNISATAKLIGVVSDPRGGQFFAALDQLKVPQDLPQILAIAESFGVTFLLPKAPL
;
A
#
# COMPACT_ATOMS: atom_id res chain seq x y z
N MET A 1 21.01 -8.97 14.02
CA MET A 1 20.56 -8.96 15.42
C MET A 1 19.25 -8.20 15.45
N ARG A 2 18.15 -8.77 15.96
CA ARG A 2 16.87 -8.05 16.08
C ARG A 2 17.01 -7.06 17.24
N THR A 3 16.75 -5.79 16.97
CA THR A 3 16.82 -4.69 17.94
C THR A 3 15.43 -4.24 18.31
N ILE A 4 15.28 -3.67 19.51
CA ILE A 4 14.06 -2.96 19.88
C ILE A 4 13.96 -1.72 18.98
N HIS A 5 12.80 -1.49 18.38
CA HIS A 5 12.49 -0.32 17.59
C HIS A 5 11.26 0.35 18.17
N VAL A 6 11.40 1.63 18.53
CA VAL A 6 10.33 2.46 19.10
C VAL A 6 10.35 3.76 18.32
N ILE A 7 9.16 4.20 17.89
CA ILE A 7 8.95 5.52 17.30
C ILE A 7 8.21 6.33 18.35
N GLU A 8 8.88 7.32 18.94
CA GLU A 8 8.26 8.20 19.93
C GLU A 8 7.33 9.23 19.28
N THR A 9 6.47 9.84 20.09
CA THR A 9 5.56 10.89 19.61
C THR A 9 6.39 12.08 19.12
N GLY A 10 6.22 12.44 17.84
CA GLY A 10 6.99 13.52 17.20
C GLY A 10 8.22 13.05 16.42
N GLU A 11 8.58 11.77 16.52
CA GLU A 11 9.67 11.16 15.74
C GLU A 11 9.15 10.31 14.57
N LYS A 12 7.89 10.53 14.18
CA LYS A 12 7.29 9.83 13.03
C LYS A 12 8.17 10.11 11.79
N PRO A 13 8.57 9.08 11.03
CA PRO A 13 9.31 9.27 9.79
C PRO A 13 8.55 10.17 8.82
N ASP A 14 9.29 10.90 7.99
CA ASP A 14 8.69 11.63 6.88
C ASP A 14 8.00 10.64 5.93
N PRO A 15 6.78 10.95 5.46
CA PRO A 15 6.09 10.08 4.52
C PRO A 15 6.67 10.24 3.10
N VAL A 16 6.44 9.21 2.28
CA VAL A 16 6.63 9.26 0.83
C VAL A 16 5.27 9.46 0.14
N ASN A 17 5.28 10.07 -1.05
CA ASN A 17 4.10 10.20 -1.90
C ASN A 17 4.12 9.14 -3.00
N VAL A 18 3.19 8.18 -2.93
CA VAL A 18 3.03 7.11 -3.91
C VAL A 18 1.76 7.39 -4.71
N VAL A 19 1.92 8.08 -5.84
CA VAL A 19 0.83 8.40 -6.79
C VAL A 19 -0.38 9.03 -6.09
N GLY A 20 -0.12 9.99 -5.19
CA GLY A 20 -1.15 10.72 -4.44
C GLY A 20 -1.50 10.14 -3.07
N GLU A 21 -1.15 8.88 -2.79
CA GLU A 21 -1.25 8.34 -1.44
C GLU A 21 -0.02 8.73 -0.62
N THR A 22 -0.24 9.15 0.62
CA THR A 22 0.83 9.48 1.57
C THR A 22 1.12 8.24 2.41
N ILE A 23 2.32 7.67 2.29
CA ILE A 23 2.71 6.44 2.98
C ILE A 23 3.84 6.74 3.98
N THR A 24 3.60 6.48 5.26
CA THR A 24 4.64 6.48 6.30
C THR A 24 5.08 5.05 6.59
N ILE A 25 6.32 4.73 6.23
CA ILE A 25 6.93 3.43 6.53
C ILE A 25 7.35 3.44 8.00
N LEU A 26 6.81 2.51 8.81
CA LEU A 26 7.09 2.45 10.24
C LEU A 26 8.19 1.44 10.57
N ALA A 27 8.18 0.28 9.93
CA ALA A 27 9.23 -0.73 10.13
C ALA A 27 9.25 -1.68 8.93
N GLY A 28 10.41 -1.87 8.29
CA GLY A 28 10.62 -2.75 7.14
C GLY A 28 12.08 -3.22 7.04
N GLY A 29 12.45 -3.85 5.92
CA GLY A 29 13.81 -4.34 5.67
C GLY A 29 14.27 -5.36 6.71
N ASP A 30 15.57 -5.35 7.03
CA ASP A 30 16.15 -6.25 8.05
C ASP A 30 15.62 -6.00 9.47
N LEU A 31 15.03 -4.83 9.73
CA LEU A 31 14.53 -4.43 11.05
C LEU A 31 13.38 -5.33 11.53
N SER A 32 12.41 -5.61 10.67
CA SER A 32 11.13 -6.24 11.04
C SER A 32 10.83 -7.55 10.30
N LYS A 33 11.82 -8.14 9.60
CA LYS A 33 11.64 -9.47 8.96
C LYS A 33 10.94 -10.46 9.90
N PRO A 34 9.87 -11.14 9.47
CA PRO A 34 9.47 -11.33 8.07
C PRO A 34 8.39 -10.36 7.56
N PHE A 35 8.08 -9.26 8.24
CA PHE A 35 7.01 -8.36 7.82
C PHE A 35 7.46 -6.90 7.75
N GLU A 36 6.60 -6.08 7.18
CA GLU A 36 6.69 -4.63 7.22
C GLU A 36 5.36 -4.04 7.70
N MET A 37 5.41 -2.87 8.35
CA MET A 37 4.25 -2.09 8.71
C MET A 37 4.38 -0.64 8.23
N HIS A 38 3.28 -0.09 7.72
CA HIS A 38 3.18 1.29 7.27
C HIS A 38 1.80 1.89 7.60
N ILE A 39 1.73 3.22 7.62
CA ILE A 39 0.47 3.98 7.62
C ILE A 39 0.26 4.53 6.23
N GLN A 40 -0.96 4.42 5.71
CA GLN A 40 -1.35 5.02 4.45
C GLN A 40 -2.51 5.98 4.65
N GLU A 41 -2.38 7.16 4.07
CA GLU A 41 -3.32 8.27 4.14
C GLU A 41 -3.62 8.75 2.72
N GLY A 42 -4.89 8.90 2.39
CA GLY A 42 -5.32 9.26 1.04
C GLY A 42 -6.60 10.06 1.02
N VAL A 43 -6.94 10.56 -0.18
CA VAL A 43 -8.15 11.34 -0.43
C VAL A 43 -9.16 10.52 -1.22
N GLN A 44 -10.40 11.01 -1.28
CA GLN A 44 -11.48 10.37 -2.04
C GLN A 44 -11.05 10.04 -3.47
N GLY A 45 -11.29 8.79 -3.88
CA GLY A 45 -10.92 8.26 -5.18
C GLY A 45 -9.49 7.75 -5.30
N GLY A 46 -8.63 8.02 -4.31
CA GLY A 46 -7.28 7.47 -4.22
C GLY A 46 -7.26 5.98 -3.85
N GLY A 47 -6.06 5.42 -3.84
CA GLY A 47 -5.80 3.99 -3.66
C GLY A 47 -5.21 3.31 -4.91
N PRO A 48 -4.57 2.14 -4.76
CA PRO A 48 -3.92 1.45 -5.85
C PRO A 48 -4.97 0.81 -6.79
N PRO A 49 -4.70 0.76 -8.11
CA PRO A 49 -5.51 -0.01 -9.03
C PRO A 49 -5.36 -1.52 -8.77
N ALA A 50 -6.11 -2.33 -9.50
CA ALA A 50 -6.01 -3.78 -9.39
C ALA A 50 -4.57 -4.27 -9.61
N HIS A 51 -4.07 -5.09 -8.70
CA HIS A 51 -2.73 -5.67 -8.75
C HIS A 51 -2.66 -6.98 -7.96
N PHE A 52 -1.51 -7.64 -8.01
CA PHE A 52 -1.18 -8.76 -7.15
C PHE A 52 0.33 -8.83 -6.90
N HIS A 53 0.70 -9.57 -5.86
CA HIS A 53 2.07 -9.89 -5.47
C HIS A 53 2.11 -11.21 -4.69
N PRO A 54 3.25 -11.91 -4.59
CA PRO A 54 3.32 -13.26 -3.99
C PRO A 54 3.32 -13.29 -2.45
N TRP A 55 3.39 -12.15 -1.77
CA TRP A 55 3.34 -12.04 -0.31
C TRP A 55 1.94 -11.66 0.18
N ASP A 56 1.66 -11.98 1.44
CA ASP A 56 0.42 -11.61 2.11
C ASP A 56 0.41 -10.10 2.40
N GLU A 57 -0.80 -9.53 2.39
CA GLU A 57 -1.07 -8.16 2.80
C GLU A 57 -2.26 -8.13 3.76
N ALA A 58 -2.28 -7.14 4.64
CA ALA A 58 -3.44 -6.85 5.46
C ALA A 58 -3.62 -5.35 5.65
N PHE A 59 -4.88 -4.94 5.73
CA PHE A 59 -5.28 -3.57 6.03
C PHE A 59 -6.13 -3.52 7.29
N TYR A 60 -5.88 -2.53 8.15
CA TYR A 60 -6.75 -2.15 9.25
C TYR A 60 -7.15 -0.68 9.09
N VAL A 61 -8.45 -0.41 8.96
CA VAL A 61 -8.95 0.96 8.72
C VAL A 61 -9.01 1.71 10.04
N ILE A 62 -8.32 2.86 10.11
CA ILE A 62 -8.27 3.74 11.28
C ILE A 62 -9.32 4.85 11.17
N ASP A 63 -9.45 5.47 10.01
CA ASP A 63 -10.34 6.61 9.77
C ASP A 63 -10.85 6.61 8.32
N GLY A 64 -12.02 7.21 8.12
CA GLY A 64 -12.71 7.21 6.82
C GLY A 64 -13.26 5.83 6.44
N GLN A 65 -13.52 5.64 5.16
CA GLN A 65 -14.07 4.39 4.63
C GLN A 65 -13.33 4.04 3.35
N VAL A 66 -13.06 2.75 3.17
CA VAL A 66 -12.30 2.20 2.06
C VAL A 66 -13.11 1.08 1.42
N GLU A 67 -13.30 1.10 0.11
CA GLU A 67 -13.80 -0.05 -0.63
C GLU A 67 -12.62 -0.93 -1.02
N VAL A 68 -12.54 -2.14 -0.48
CA VAL A 68 -11.50 -3.11 -0.83
C VAL A 68 -12.10 -4.15 -1.76
N THR A 69 -11.46 -4.37 -2.90
CA THR A 69 -11.83 -5.42 -3.84
C THR A 69 -10.81 -6.54 -3.75
N VAL A 70 -11.26 -7.75 -3.40
CA VAL A 70 -10.41 -8.95 -3.31
C VAL A 70 -11.06 -10.06 -4.12
N ALA A 71 -10.31 -10.67 -5.03
CA ALA A 71 -10.80 -11.74 -5.90
C ALA A 71 -12.14 -11.40 -6.61
N GLY A 72 -12.29 -10.14 -7.04
CA GLY A 72 -13.47 -9.64 -7.74
C GLY A 72 -14.67 -9.27 -6.84
N LYS A 73 -14.56 -9.42 -5.52
CA LYS A 73 -15.59 -9.00 -4.57
C LYS A 73 -15.21 -7.69 -3.89
N ALA A 74 -16.01 -6.65 -4.11
CA ALA A 74 -15.89 -5.38 -3.40
C ALA A 74 -16.58 -5.44 -2.03
N THR A 75 -15.92 -4.91 -1.01
CA THR A 75 -16.45 -4.77 0.35
C THR A 75 -16.07 -3.40 0.90
N THR A 76 -17.04 -2.64 1.40
CA THR A 76 -16.76 -1.41 2.14
C THR A 76 -16.29 -1.76 3.56
N VAL A 77 -15.13 -1.24 3.92
CA VAL A 77 -14.48 -1.44 5.22
C VAL A 77 -14.50 -0.11 5.97
N PHE A 78 -15.05 -0.15 7.18
CA PHE A 78 -15.22 1.00 8.08
C PHE A 78 -14.10 1.02 9.14
N PRO A 79 -13.93 2.12 9.89
CA PRO A 79 -12.96 2.18 10.98
C PRO A 79 -13.14 1.02 11.98
N GLY A 80 -12.03 0.39 12.35
CA GLY A 80 -12.03 -0.84 13.14
C GLY A 80 -12.16 -2.13 12.31
N GLY A 81 -12.41 -2.01 11.00
CA GLY A 81 -12.45 -3.12 10.07
C GLY A 81 -11.06 -3.61 9.66
N TYR A 82 -10.96 -4.91 9.41
CA TYR A 82 -9.74 -5.61 9.02
C TYR A 82 -9.97 -6.39 7.72
N VAL A 83 -8.97 -6.40 6.84
CA VAL A 83 -8.92 -7.25 5.66
C VAL A 83 -7.59 -7.96 5.62
N HIS A 84 -7.62 -9.28 5.38
CA HIS A 84 -6.44 -10.07 5.04
C HIS A 84 -6.51 -10.50 3.57
N ILE A 85 -5.40 -10.40 2.88
CA ILE A 85 -5.25 -10.70 1.47
C ILE A 85 -4.11 -11.72 1.32
N PRO A 86 -4.41 -12.99 1.02
CA PRO A 86 -3.37 -13.98 0.76
C PRO A 86 -2.54 -13.64 -0.48
N GLY A 87 -1.25 -13.97 -0.44
CA GLY A 87 -0.33 -13.82 -1.57
C GLY A 87 -0.87 -14.46 -2.86
N GLY A 88 -0.66 -13.77 -3.97
CA GLY A 88 -1.15 -14.14 -5.31
C GLY A 88 -2.61 -13.75 -5.58
N THR A 89 -3.34 -13.23 -4.59
CA THR A 89 -4.72 -12.78 -4.79
C THR A 89 -4.75 -11.43 -5.48
N ILE A 90 -5.55 -11.27 -6.54
CA ILE A 90 -5.79 -9.97 -7.15
C ILE A 90 -6.60 -9.10 -6.19
N HIS A 91 -6.09 -7.91 -5.90
CA HIS A 91 -6.73 -6.96 -5.00
C HIS A 91 -6.55 -5.51 -5.46
N ALA A 92 -7.40 -4.65 -4.95
CA ALA A 92 -7.37 -3.20 -5.09
C ALA A 92 -8.04 -2.58 -3.86
N TYR A 93 -7.81 -1.30 -3.62
CA TYR A 93 -8.71 -0.54 -2.76
C TYR A 93 -8.96 0.86 -3.32
N LYS A 94 -10.08 1.44 -2.92
CA LYS A 94 -10.46 2.82 -3.22
C LYS A 94 -10.93 3.55 -1.98
N ASN A 95 -10.35 4.72 -1.70
CA ASN A 95 -10.80 5.61 -0.65
C ASN A 95 -12.17 6.20 -1.06
N ILE A 96 -13.23 5.94 -0.30
CA ILE A 96 -14.58 6.43 -0.64
C ILE A 96 -15.00 7.66 0.17
N SER A 97 -14.41 7.86 1.34
CA SER A 97 -14.58 9.08 2.15
C SER A 97 -13.68 10.21 1.64
N ALA A 98 -13.94 11.46 2.06
CA ALA A 98 -13.12 12.62 1.70
C ALA A 98 -11.62 12.40 2.00
N THR A 99 -11.35 11.77 3.14
CA THR A 99 -10.04 11.25 3.55
C THR A 99 -10.21 9.82 4.05
N ALA A 100 -9.14 9.03 3.98
CA ALA A 100 -9.06 7.72 4.60
C ALA A 100 -7.66 7.48 5.18
N LYS A 101 -7.60 6.66 6.24
CA LYS A 101 -6.36 6.27 6.90
C LYS A 101 -6.40 4.80 7.27
N LEU A 102 -5.33 4.08 6.93
CA LEU A 102 -5.20 2.66 7.22
C LEU A 102 -3.78 2.30 7.71
N ILE A 103 -3.69 1.20 8.45
CA ILE A 103 -2.44 0.49 8.70
C ILE A 103 -2.34 -0.62 7.67
N GLY A 104 -1.23 -0.65 6.94
CA GLY A 104 -0.87 -1.75 6.06
C GLY A 104 0.22 -2.61 6.68
N VAL A 105 0.10 -3.93 6.51
CA VAL A 105 1.13 -4.91 6.87
C VAL A 105 1.34 -5.81 5.67
N VAL A 106 2.60 -5.99 5.25
CA VAL A 106 2.96 -6.95 4.18
C VAL A 106 3.97 -7.97 4.70
N SER A 107 3.89 -9.20 4.21
CA SER A 107 4.81 -10.29 4.58
C SER A 107 6.08 -10.34 3.73
N ASP A 108 6.36 -9.29 2.96
CA ASP A 108 7.67 -9.06 2.33
C ASP A 108 8.31 -7.83 2.97
N PRO A 109 9.52 -7.93 3.53
CA PRO A 109 10.20 -6.81 4.18
C PRO A 109 10.62 -5.70 3.21
N ARG A 110 10.36 -5.81 1.90
CA ARG A 110 10.75 -4.82 0.88
C ARG A 110 9.61 -3.88 0.47
N GLY A 111 8.41 -3.98 1.05
CA GLY A 111 7.27 -3.12 0.68
C GLY A 111 7.56 -1.62 0.74
N GLY A 112 8.36 -1.19 1.70
CA GLY A 112 8.67 0.20 1.98
C GLY A 112 9.80 0.69 1.12
N GLN A 113 10.69 -0.22 0.71
CA GLN A 113 11.65 0.06 -0.36
C GLN A 113 10.93 0.26 -1.69
N PHE A 114 9.87 -0.51 -1.95
CA PHE A 114 8.99 -0.31 -3.11
C PHE A 114 8.29 1.06 -3.03
N PHE A 115 7.66 1.41 -1.91
CA PHE A 115 7.03 2.72 -1.74
C PHE A 115 8.03 3.88 -1.88
N ALA A 116 9.21 3.77 -1.26
CA ALA A 116 10.25 4.79 -1.38
C ALA A 116 10.79 4.93 -2.81
N ALA A 117 10.87 3.84 -3.57
CA ALA A 117 11.28 3.89 -4.98
C ALA A 117 10.24 4.57 -5.88
N LEU A 118 8.97 4.62 -5.46
CA LEU A 118 7.90 5.32 -6.15
C LEU A 118 7.68 6.76 -5.68
N ASP A 119 8.44 7.23 -4.68
CA ASP A 119 8.23 8.55 -4.10
C ASP A 119 8.28 9.65 -5.17
N GLN A 120 7.27 10.52 -5.14
CA GLN A 120 7.08 11.66 -6.04
C GLN A 120 6.83 11.32 -7.52
N LEU A 121 6.76 10.03 -7.90
CA LEU A 121 6.41 9.64 -9.27
C LEU A 121 4.92 9.91 -9.56
N LYS A 122 4.64 10.31 -10.80
CA LYS A 122 3.34 10.82 -11.22
C LYS A 122 2.77 10.02 -12.39
N VAL A 123 1.46 9.84 -12.38
CA VAL A 123 0.72 9.31 -13.54
C VAL A 123 0.05 10.47 -14.31
N PRO A 124 0.05 10.45 -15.66
CA PRO A 124 0.53 9.37 -16.52
C PRO A 124 2.03 9.41 -16.87
N GLN A 125 2.78 10.45 -16.48
CA GLN A 125 4.12 10.75 -16.99
C GLN A 125 5.14 9.64 -16.71
N ASP A 126 5.16 9.13 -15.48
CA ASP A 126 6.15 8.17 -14.99
C ASP A 126 5.63 6.73 -15.02
N LEU A 127 4.47 6.48 -15.67
CA LEU A 127 3.84 5.16 -15.69
C LEU A 127 4.78 4.03 -16.14
N PRO A 128 5.59 4.17 -17.21
CA PRO A 128 6.54 3.12 -17.60
C PRO A 128 7.58 2.82 -16.51
N GLN A 129 8.07 3.86 -15.81
CA GLN A 129 9.03 3.71 -14.72
C GLN A 129 8.38 3.05 -13.51
N ILE A 130 7.16 3.46 -13.14
CA ILE A 130 6.38 2.86 -12.05
C ILE A 130 6.21 1.36 -12.29
N LEU A 131 5.84 0.95 -13.51
CA LEU A 131 5.66 -0.46 -13.86
C LEU A 131 6.96 -1.26 -13.78
N ALA A 132 8.08 -0.70 -14.25
CA ALA A 132 9.38 -1.34 -14.17
C ALA A 132 9.85 -1.53 -12.70
N ILE A 133 9.63 -0.51 -11.86
CA ILE A 133 9.92 -0.59 -10.42
C ILE A 133 9.04 -1.66 -9.78
N ALA A 134 7.72 -1.63 -10.01
CA ALA A 134 6.79 -2.60 -9.46
C ALA A 134 7.20 -4.05 -9.78
N GLU A 135 7.54 -4.32 -11.05
CA GLU A 135 8.00 -5.65 -11.47
C GLU A 135 9.27 -6.08 -10.72
N SER A 136 10.24 -5.17 -10.53
CA SER A 136 11.48 -5.47 -9.79
C SER A 136 11.25 -5.85 -8.31
N PHE A 137 10.13 -5.40 -7.73
CA PHE A 137 9.74 -5.80 -6.38
C PHE A 137 8.88 -7.07 -6.37
N GLY A 138 8.22 -7.42 -7.48
CA GLY A 138 7.30 -8.54 -7.61
C GLY A 138 5.81 -8.14 -7.55
N VAL A 139 5.52 -6.85 -7.77
CA VAL A 139 4.16 -6.30 -7.86
C VAL A 139 3.76 -6.19 -9.32
N THR A 140 2.59 -6.74 -9.67
CA THR A 140 2.05 -6.67 -11.03
C THR A 140 0.73 -5.90 -11.05
N PHE A 141 0.72 -4.75 -11.73
CA PHE A 141 -0.50 -3.96 -11.93
C PHE A 141 -1.30 -4.46 -13.14
N LEU A 142 -2.61 -4.59 -12.96
CA LEU A 142 -3.59 -4.97 -13.98
C LEU A 142 -4.27 -3.71 -14.53
N LEU A 143 -3.52 -2.95 -15.34
CA LEU A 143 -4.06 -1.75 -15.96
C LEU A 143 -5.11 -2.10 -17.02
N PRO A 144 -6.20 -1.31 -17.15
CA PRO A 144 -7.11 -1.45 -18.28
C PRO A 144 -6.33 -1.34 -19.57
N LYS A 145 -6.55 -2.27 -20.51
CA LYS A 145 -6.03 -2.10 -21.88
C LYS A 145 -6.64 -0.81 -22.43
N ALA A 146 -5.81 0.04 -23.04
CA ALA A 146 -6.32 1.16 -23.80
C ALA A 146 -7.36 0.62 -24.81
N PRO A 147 -8.51 1.30 -24.99
CA PRO A 147 -9.40 0.93 -26.08
C PRO A 147 -8.60 1.00 -27.39
N LEU A 148 -8.73 -0.07 -28.18
CA LEU A 148 -8.18 -0.15 -29.55
C LEU A 148 -8.74 0.99 -30.42
#